data_AF-A0A6I2G3R4-F1
#
_entry.id   AF-A0A6I2G3R4-F1
#
_cell.length_a   1.000
_cell.length_b   1.000
_cell.length_c   1.000
_cell.angle_alpha   90.00
_cell.angle_beta   90.00
_cell.angle_gamma   90.00
#
_symmetry.space_group_name_H-M   'P 1'
#
loop_
_entity.id
_entity.type
_entity.pdbx_description
1 polymer ?
#
loop_
_entity_poly.entity_id
_entity_poly.type
_entity_poly.pdbx_seq_one_letter_code
_entity_poly.pdbx_strand_id
1 'polypeptide(L)'
;MAIQQFPGVVLGPLGRRMVKFLETYPRADELRITSGMDGDHGLQSHHYGLSYDGSPTAAIDIGCDRDDVKMRDFAKWMYDNYWNYTVELIHSTPFADDDGFYVKNQQQFPGGGPYGGPSAIGHYDHIHWATSSDLMAQLEQLTGGSAPTRVHPEVTTPTATTGVTNTAPVWGWDASDFDFRRGPMNMVAAQRDGISFFIYKTSEGSDWKSEHYQTVLERARDAGIPVLGSYHFLWPGDIESQIEFWVRCVDEQTPWWTDKPWIWQIDAEQSPNAPRPPSANEVLRAVELTEQHLADRGVPGYVIGYTPFWLYGNTLSGDYDIWASNYNGSGAPRPFKEQYQGVGDHAVGWNVMSGRKPHILQFASDGVVGNQHTCCVDKFDGDLYDLIRKCGREPQQAAGTTRAMPVALPRPVERRRPVTPPILVPEPDLAQALNR
;
A
#
# COMPACT_ATOMS: atom_id res chain seq x y z
N MET A 1 -10.00 19.54 6.39
CA MET A 1 -10.40 20.97 6.54
C MET A 1 -11.75 21.15 5.90
N ALA A 2 -12.55 22.15 6.27
CA ALA A 2 -13.80 22.40 5.53
C ALA A 2 -13.49 22.97 4.14
N ILE A 3 -14.01 22.32 3.09
CA ILE A 3 -13.91 22.82 1.71
C ILE A 3 -14.65 24.14 1.60
N GLN A 4 -14.02 25.13 0.99
CA GLN A 4 -14.64 26.46 0.84
C GLN A 4 -15.78 26.40 -0.20
N GLN A 5 -16.84 27.15 0.06
CA GLN A 5 -18.01 27.24 -0.81
C GLN A 5 -18.10 28.68 -1.34
N PHE A 6 -18.39 28.84 -2.63
CA PHE A 6 -18.57 30.17 -3.22
C PHE A 6 -19.77 30.89 -2.58
N PRO A 7 -19.72 32.24 -2.46
CA PRO A 7 -20.84 33.00 -1.93
C PRO A 7 -22.13 32.72 -2.71
N GLY A 8 -23.19 32.27 -2.02
CA GLY A 8 -24.49 31.99 -2.62
C GLY A 8 -24.73 30.53 -3.02
N VAL A 9 -23.73 29.66 -2.92
CA VAL A 9 -23.94 28.21 -3.10
C VAL A 9 -24.81 27.67 -1.97
N VAL A 10 -25.91 27.00 -2.33
CA VAL A 10 -26.82 26.35 -1.37
C VAL A 10 -26.72 24.83 -1.54
N LEU A 11 -26.56 24.10 -0.43
CA LEU A 11 -26.50 22.63 -0.46
C LEU A 11 -27.68 22.01 0.29
N GLY A 12 -28.25 20.96 -0.28
CA GLY A 12 -29.20 20.09 0.42
C GLY A 12 -28.50 19.15 1.40
N PRO A 13 -29.25 18.33 2.16
CA PRO A 13 -28.67 17.34 3.08
C PRO A 13 -27.68 16.39 2.41
N LEU A 14 -27.99 15.89 1.20
CA LEU A 14 -27.10 15.02 0.44
C LEU A 14 -25.85 15.76 -0.05
N GLY A 15 -25.98 16.97 -0.62
CA GLY A 15 -24.83 17.77 -1.03
C GLY A 15 -23.86 18.09 0.12
N ARG A 16 -24.36 18.30 1.34
CA ARG A 16 -23.48 18.46 2.52
C ARG A 16 -22.68 17.19 2.84
N ARG A 17 -23.28 16.01 2.68
CA ARG A 17 -22.58 14.72 2.84
C ARG A 17 -21.52 14.53 1.77
N MET A 18 -21.84 14.87 0.52
CA MET A 18 -20.89 14.86 -0.60
C MET A 18 -19.68 15.76 -0.31
N VAL A 19 -19.91 17.02 0.08
CA VAL A 19 -18.81 17.95 0.43
C VAL A 19 -17.99 17.43 1.61
N LYS A 20 -18.65 16.82 2.60
CA LYS A 20 -17.94 16.22 3.74
C LYS A 20 -17.04 15.07 3.30
N PHE A 21 -17.50 14.24 2.36
CA PHE A 21 -16.70 13.19 1.77
C PHE A 21 -15.51 13.75 0.99
N LEU A 22 -15.67 14.84 0.23
CA LEU A 22 -14.57 15.44 -0.50
C LEU A 22 -13.40 15.91 0.40
N GLU A 23 -13.61 16.11 1.70
CA GLU A 23 -12.53 16.36 2.66
C GLU A 23 -11.52 15.21 2.78
N THR A 24 -11.85 14.03 2.23
CA THR A 24 -10.97 12.85 2.12
C THR A 24 -10.01 12.90 0.94
N TYR A 25 -10.23 13.82 -0.02
CA TYR A 25 -9.30 14.01 -1.12
C TYR A 25 -7.97 14.57 -0.59
N PRO A 26 -6.80 14.01 -0.97
CA PRO A 26 -5.50 14.43 -0.43
C PRO A 26 -5.19 15.92 -0.60
N ARG A 27 -5.79 16.58 -1.62
CA ARG A 27 -5.63 18.01 -1.92
C ARG A 27 -6.96 18.76 -1.77
N ALA A 28 -7.78 18.37 -0.80
CA ALA A 28 -9.12 18.95 -0.57
C ALA A 28 -9.11 20.46 -0.30
N ASP A 29 -8.00 21.02 0.19
CA ASP A 29 -7.81 22.46 0.41
C ASP A 29 -7.71 23.26 -0.89
N GLU A 30 -7.42 22.61 -2.01
CA GLU A 30 -7.44 23.19 -3.34
C GLU A 30 -8.86 23.27 -3.93
N LEU A 31 -9.78 22.47 -3.41
CA LEU A 31 -11.14 22.38 -3.92
C LEU A 31 -12.00 23.55 -3.41
N ARG A 32 -12.94 23.97 -4.27
CA ARG A 32 -13.99 24.94 -3.99
C ARG A 32 -15.30 24.37 -4.51
N ILE A 33 -16.37 24.50 -3.74
CA ILE A 33 -17.71 24.20 -4.25
C ILE A 33 -18.20 25.44 -5.00
N THR A 34 -18.35 25.32 -6.31
CA THR A 34 -18.68 26.42 -7.23
C THR A 34 -20.18 26.46 -7.54
N SER A 35 -20.87 25.31 -7.53
CA SER A 35 -22.32 25.18 -7.63
C SER A 35 -22.85 24.06 -6.74
N GLY A 36 -24.16 24.08 -6.48
CA GLY A 36 -24.85 23.17 -5.57
C GLY A 36 -26.30 22.91 -6.00
N MET A 37 -27.28 23.25 -5.15
CA MET A 37 -28.69 23.33 -5.55
C MET A 37 -28.90 24.46 -6.56
N ASP A 38 -28.45 24.26 -7.78
CA ASP A 38 -28.92 24.97 -8.95
C ASP A 38 -30.20 24.30 -9.47
N GLY A 39 -31.06 25.06 -10.14
CA GLY A 39 -32.39 24.60 -10.55
C GLY A 39 -32.37 23.42 -11.53
N ASP A 40 -33.55 23.03 -12.01
CA ASP A 40 -33.71 21.92 -12.96
C ASP A 40 -32.92 22.19 -14.27
N HIS A 41 -31.91 21.37 -14.55
CA HIS A 41 -31.13 21.38 -15.80
C HIS A 41 -31.68 20.40 -16.85
N GLY A 42 -32.92 19.94 -16.67
CA GLY A 42 -33.61 19.03 -17.59
C GLY A 42 -33.16 17.57 -17.47
N LEU A 43 -33.57 16.74 -18.43
CA LEU A 43 -33.39 15.27 -18.40
C LEU A 43 -31.96 14.79 -18.70
N GLN A 44 -31.00 15.70 -18.90
CA GLN A 44 -29.67 15.34 -19.37
C GLN A 44 -28.64 15.20 -18.25
N SER A 45 -28.68 16.00 -17.18
CA SER A 45 -27.70 15.96 -16.08
C SER A 45 -28.39 15.71 -14.72
N HIS A 46 -27.77 14.95 -13.81
CA HIS A 46 -28.38 14.57 -12.53
C HIS A 46 -28.30 15.69 -11.48
N HIS A 47 -29.31 16.55 -11.44
CA HIS A 47 -29.44 17.60 -10.41
C HIS A 47 -30.48 17.26 -9.34
N TYR A 48 -30.61 18.14 -8.35
CA TYR A 48 -31.57 18.02 -7.26
C TYR A 48 -33.00 17.84 -7.78
N GLY A 49 -33.71 16.86 -7.23
CA GLY A 49 -35.09 16.53 -7.64
C GLY A 49 -35.20 15.28 -8.52
N LEU A 50 -34.07 14.76 -9.03
CA LEU A 50 -33.99 13.49 -9.75
C LEU A 50 -33.65 12.32 -8.80
N SER A 51 -33.92 11.11 -9.27
CA SER A 51 -33.58 9.86 -8.56
C SER A 51 -32.76 8.92 -9.43
N TYR A 52 -31.90 8.14 -8.80
CA TYR A 52 -31.17 7.03 -9.39
C TYR A 52 -31.57 5.75 -8.65
N ASP A 53 -32.11 4.77 -9.36
CA ASP A 53 -32.68 3.54 -8.78
C ASP A 53 -33.67 3.79 -7.63
N GLY A 54 -34.48 4.85 -7.75
CA GLY A 54 -35.46 5.26 -6.73
C GLY A 54 -34.87 6.00 -5.53
N SER A 55 -33.55 6.15 -5.45
CA SER A 55 -32.84 6.93 -4.43
C SER A 55 -32.67 8.40 -4.87
N PRO A 56 -33.00 9.40 -4.04
CA PRO A 56 -32.81 10.81 -4.37
C PRO A 56 -31.35 11.13 -4.70
N THR A 57 -31.13 11.92 -5.74
CA THR A 57 -29.80 12.37 -6.17
C THR A 57 -29.54 13.84 -5.83
N ALA A 58 -28.27 14.19 -5.77
CA ALA A 58 -27.78 15.55 -5.71
C ALA A 58 -26.50 15.65 -6.55
N ALA A 59 -26.24 16.85 -7.04
CA ALA A 59 -24.98 17.22 -7.67
C ALA A 59 -24.33 18.41 -6.96
N ILE A 60 -23.02 18.49 -7.13
CA ILE A 60 -22.22 19.67 -6.81
C ILE A 60 -21.21 19.88 -7.94
N ASP A 61 -20.91 21.15 -8.20
CA ASP A 61 -19.78 21.50 -9.06
C ASP A 61 -18.58 21.86 -8.17
N ILE A 62 -17.42 21.32 -8.56
CA ILE A 62 -16.16 21.48 -7.85
C ILE A 62 -15.16 22.17 -8.77
N GLY A 63 -14.59 23.29 -8.32
CA GLY A 63 -13.53 24.01 -9.02
C GLY A 63 -12.25 24.12 -8.18
N CYS A 64 -11.16 24.56 -8.82
CA CYS A 64 -9.90 24.91 -8.15
C CYS A 64 -9.24 26.09 -8.88
N ASP A 65 -9.53 27.33 -8.47
CA ASP A 65 -8.86 28.57 -8.93
C ASP A 65 -8.54 28.68 -10.44
N ARG A 66 -9.34 28.02 -11.30
CA ARG A 66 -9.15 27.86 -12.76
C ARG A 66 -7.86 27.12 -13.18
N ASP A 67 -7.45 26.14 -12.39
CA ASP A 67 -6.35 25.24 -12.66
C ASP A 67 -6.90 23.89 -13.16
N ASP A 68 -6.96 23.77 -14.48
CA ASP A 68 -7.59 22.62 -15.14
C ASP A 68 -6.84 21.31 -14.81
N VAL A 69 -5.52 21.35 -14.59
CA VAL A 69 -4.71 20.16 -14.27
C VAL A 69 -5.08 19.62 -12.89
N LYS A 70 -5.28 20.50 -11.91
CA LYS A 70 -5.75 20.08 -10.57
C LYS A 70 -7.15 19.50 -10.62
N MET A 71 -8.02 20.06 -11.46
CA MET A 71 -9.34 19.50 -11.70
C MET A 71 -9.24 18.13 -12.33
N ARG A 72 -8.47 17.95 -13.39
CA ARG A 72 -8.20 16.64 -13.97
C ARG A 72 -7.74 15.62 -12.93
N ASP A 73 -6.76 15.95 -12.11
CA ASP A 73 -6.23 15.04 -11.09
C ASP A 73 -7.30 14.64 -10.07
N PHE A 74 -8.13 15.60 -9.64
CA PHE A 74 -9.26 15.34 -8.75
C PHE A 74 -10.35 14.48 -9.42
N ALA A 75 -10.72 14.79 -10.67
CA ALA A 75 -11.65 14.01 -11.45
C ALA A 75 -11.14 12.58 -11.63
N LYS A 76 -9.84 12.42 -11.92
CA LYS A 76 -9.21 11.11 -12.12
C LYS A 76 -9.20 10.30 -10.83
N TRP A 77 -8.95 10.95 -9.69
CA TRP A 77 -9.09 10.32 -8.38
C TRP A 77 -10.52 9.82 -8.13
N MET A 78 -11.54 10.63 -8.40
CA MET A 78 -12.94 10.22 -8.30
C MET A 78 -13.27 9.06 -9.25
N TYR A 79 -12.83 9.15 -10.50
CA TYR A 79 -13.04 8.15 -11.53
C TYR A 79 -12.38 6.81 -11.18
N ASP A 80 -11.14 6.80 -10.68
CA ASP A 80 -10.40 5.57 -10.39
C ASP A 80 -10.87 4.88 -9.10
N ASN A 81 -11.34 5.65 -8.11
CA ASN A 81 -11.59 5.14 -6.76
C ASN A 81 -13.08 5.02 -6.40
N TYR A 82 -13.95 5.81 -7.03
CA TYR A 82 -15.34 5.97 -6.58
C TYR A 82 -16.36 5.99 -7.73
N TRP A 83 -16.00 5.52 -8.93
CA TRP A 83 -16.95 5.45 -10.06
C TRP A 83 -18.19 4.61 -9.72
N ASN A 84 -18.03 3.54 -8.96
CA ASN A 84 -19.12 2.66 -8.53
C ASN A 84 -20.03 3.29 -7.47
N TYR A 85 -19.68 4.45 -6.91
CA TYR A 85 -20.53 5.24 -6.02
C TYR A 85 -20.99 6.55 -6.67
N THR A 86 -20.79 6.66 -7.98
CA THR A 86 -21.02 7.88 -8.74
C THR A 86 -22.10 7.66 -9.79
N VAL A 87 -23.12 8.52 -9.75
CA VAL A 87 -24.17 8.55 -10.76
C VAL A 87 -23.68 9.33 -11.98
N GLU A 88 -22.96 10.43 -11.74
CA GLU A 88 -22.42 11.26 -12.80
C GLU A 88 -21.09 11.89 -12.40
N LEU A 89 -20.10 11.81 -13.26
CA LEU A 89 -18.85 12.56 -13.16
C LEU A 89 -18.52 13.14 -14.52
N ILE A 90 -18.55 14.47 -14.63
CA ILE A 90 -18.26 15.20 -15.86
C ILE A 90 -16.98 16.00 -15.66
N HIS A 91 -16.03 15.75 -16.54
CA HIS A 91 -14.81 16.53 -16.69
C HIS A 91 -14.57 16.73 -18.19
N SER A 92 -14.50 17.99 -18.66
CA SER A 92 -14.39 18.31 -20.09
C SER A 92 -13.02 18.88 -20.43
N THR A 93 -12.00 18.04 -20.47
CA THR A 93 -10.71 18.44 -21.05
C THR A 93 -10.07 17.18 -21.57
N PRO A 94 -9.72 17.08 -22.87
CA PRO A 94 -8.60 16.25 -23.21
C PRO A 94 -7.36 17.05 -22.85
N PHE A 95 -6.63 16.62 -21.82
CA PHE A 95 -5.23 17.00 -21.73
C PHE A 95 -4.46 16.24 -22.82
N ALA A 96 -3.26 16.70 -23.16
CA ALA A 96 -2.45 15.96 -24.13
C ALA A 96 -2.09 14.53 -23.65
N ASP A 97 -2.26 14.26 -22.35
CA ASP A 97 -1.95 13.01 -21.66
C ASP A 97 -3.20 12.24 -21.17
N ASP A 98 -4.42 12.73 -21.43
CA ASP A 98 -5.63 11.95 -21.23
C ASP A 98 -6.67 12.16 -22.34
N ASP A 99 -7.27 11.07 -22.82
CA ASP A 99 -8.33 11.12 -23.84
C ASP A 99 -9.68 11.60 -23.24
N GLY A 100 -9.67 12.24 -22.07
CA GLY A 100 -10.86 12.51 -21.25
C GLY A 100 -11.53 11.26 -20.67
N PHE A 101 -12.39 11.45 -19.67
CA PHE A 101 -13.10 10.33 -19.02
C PHE A 101 -14.39 10.79 -18.34
N TYR A 102 -15.32 9.85 -18.19
CA TYR A 102 -16.66 10.10 -17.68
C TYR A 102 -17.15 8.96 -16.78
N VAL A 103 -17.98 9.26 -15.79
CA VAL A 103 -18.80 8.23 -15.11
C VAL A 103 -20.28 8.52 -15.34
N LYS A 104 -21.04 7.57 -15.87
CA LYS A 104 -22.52 7.64 -15.92
C LYS A 104 -23.10 6.37 -15.34
N ASN A 105 -24.07 6.49 -14.45
CA ASN A 105 -24.83 5.35 -13.90
C ASN A 105 -23.90 4.24 -13.39
N GLN A 106 -22.89 4.62 -12.59
CA GLN A 106 -21.85 3.71 -12.12
C GLN A 106 -21.14 2.96 -13.25
N GLN A 107 -20.93 3.57 -14.41
CA GLN A 107 -20.15 3.00 -15.51
C GLN A 107 -19.09 4.00 -15.95
N GLN A 108 -17.87 3.51 -16.12
CA GLN A 108 -16.73 4.27 -16.63
C GLN A 108 -16.74 4.35 -18.16
N PHE A 109 -16.45 5.53 -18.70
CA PHE A 109 -16.28 5.77 -20.13
C PHE A 109 -14.96 6.51 -20.40
N PRO A 110 -13.88 5.79 -20.80
CA PRO A 110 -12.65 6.41 -21.26
C PRO A 110 -12.85 6.99 -22.66
N GLY A 111 -12.30 8.17 -22.96
CA GLY A 111 -12.40 8.75 -24.31
C GLY A 111 -13.62 9.64 -24.56
N GLY A 112 -14.45 9.90 -23.53
CA GLY A 112 -15.71 10.62 -23.64
C GLY A 112 -16.93 9.76 -23.30
N GLY A 113 -18.01 10.42 -22.87
CA GLY A 113 -19.20 9.77 -22.29
C GLY A 113 -20.43 9.80 -23.21
N PRO A 114 -21.61 9.45 -22.67
CA PRO A 114 -22.89 9.48 -23.41
C PRO A 114 -23.29 10.87 -23.93
N TYR A 115 -22.58 11.93 -23.52
CA TYR A 115 -22.77 13.31 -23.98
C TYR A 115 -21.79 13.74 -25.08
N GLY A 116 -20.96 12.82 -25.57
CA GLY A 116 -20.00 13.06 -26.64
C GLY A 116 -18.54 13.00 -26.18
N GLY A 117 -17.64 13.40 -27.08
CA GLY A 117 -16.21 13.45 -26.81
C GLY A 117 -15.83 14.48 -25.74
N PRO A 118 -14.57 14.45 -25.24
CA PRO A 118 -14.12 15.24 -24.08
C PRO A 118 -14.36 16.75 -24.19
N SER A 119 -14.40 17.29 -25.41
CA SER A 119 -14.61 18.71 -25.66
C SER A 119 -16.09 19.13 -25.78
N ALA A 120 -17.06 18.20 -25.72
CA ALA A 120 -18.45 18.47 -26.10
C ALA A 120 -19.32 19.08 -24.97
N ILE A 121 -18.93 18.94 -23.70
CA ILE A 121 -19.84 19.15 -22.55
C ILE A 121 -19.54 20.45 -21.76
N GLY A 122 -18.46 21.18 -22.09
CA GLY A 122 -18.27 22.54 -21.59
C GLY A 122 -17.80 22.70 -20.13
N HIS A 123 -17.48 21.60 -19.42
CA HIS A 123 -16.97 21.62 -18.04
C HIS A 123 -15.44 21.70 -18.03
N TYR A 124 -14.90 22.82 -18.52
CA TYR A 124 -13.46 23.00 -18.72
C TYR A 124 -12.72 23.41 -17.43
N ASP A 125 -13.38 24.19 -16.57
CA ASP A 125 -12.77 24.83 -15.39
C ASP A 125 -13.30 24.28 -14.05
N HIS A 126 -14.16 23.27 -14.10
CA HIS A 126 -14.77 22.60 -12.95
C HIS A 126 -15.21 21.18 -13.29
N ILE A 127 -15.57 20.42 -12.26
CA ILE A 127 -16.10 19.06 -12.37
C ILE A 127 -17.51 19.05 -11.84
N HIS A 128 -18.40 18.39 -12.57
CA HIS A 128 -19.71 18.06 -12.07
C HIS A 128 -19.68 16.66 -11.47
N TRP A 129 -20.10 16.52 -10.21
CA TRP A 129 -20.24 15.23 -9.56
C TRP A 129 -21.64 15.05 -8.98
N ALA A 130 -22.30 13.97 -9.36
CA ALA A 130 -23.59 13.55 -8.82
C ALA A 130 -23.53 12.15 -8.21
N THR A 131 -24.23 11.98 -7.09
CA THR A 131 -24.47 10.67 -6.46
C THR A 131 -25.89 10.58 -5.88
N SER A 132 -26.30 9.37 -5.49
CA SER A 132 -27.58 9.11 -4.82
C SER A 132 -27.41 9.00 -3.31
N SER A 133 -28.48 9.18 -2.55
CA SER A 133 -28.45 9.05 -1.09
C SER A 133 -27.98 7.67 -0.62
N ASP A 134 -28.42 6.61 -1.30
CA ASP A 134 -28.05 5.23 -1.02
C ASP A 134 -26.58 4.95 -1.37
N LEU A 135 -26.09 5.42 -2.52
CA LEU A 135 -24.67 5.30 -2.87
C LEU A 135 -23.79 6.08 -1.91
N MET A 136 -24.21 7.27 -1.50
CA MET A 136 -23.52 8.05 -0.47
C MET A 136 -23.51 7.33 0.88
N ALA A 137 -24.58 6.62 1.25
CA ALA A 137 -24.60 5.83 2.49
C ALA A 137 -23.62 4.65 2.44
N GLN A 138 -23.51 3.97 1.29
CA GLN A 138 -22.51 2.93 1.08
C GLN A 138 -21.08 3.50 1.13
N LEU A 139 -20.87 4.67 0.52
CA LEU A 139 -19.59 5.38 0.54
C LEU A 139 -19.21 5.84 1.96
N GLU A 140 -20.17 6.30 2.76
CA GLU A 140 -19.96 6.64 4.18
C GLU A 140 -19.68 5.42 5.05
N GLN A 141 -20.28 4.27 4.77
CA GLN A 141 -19.94 3.02 5.45
C GLN A 141 -18.52 2.55 5.12
N LEU A 142 -18.10 2.73 3.87
CA LEU A 142 -16.72 2.47 3.42
C LEU A 142 -15.70 3.38 4.11
N THR A 143 -16.09 4.62 4.43
CA THR A 143 -15.24 5.65 5.06
C THR A 143 -15.48 5.82 6.56
N GLY A 144 -16.36 5.00 7.17
CA GLY A 144 -16.98 5.21 8.48
C GLY A 144 -16.20 4.76 9.71
N GLY A 145 -14.92 4.42 9.58
CA GLY A 145 -14.00 4.43 10.73
C GLY A 145 -13.46 5.84 10.88
N SER A 146 -13.72 6.50 12.02
CA SER A 146 -13.30 7.89 12.36
C SER A 146 -12.19 8.48 11.49
N ALA A 147 -12.48 9.60 10.81
CA ALA A 147 -11.52 10.34 10.00
C ALA A 147 -10.19 10.56 10.76
N PRO A 148 -9.02 10.32 10.16
CA PRO A 148 -7.75 10.62 10.80
C PRO A 148 -7.68 12.11 11.12
N THR A 149 -7.21 12.41 12.33
CA THR A 149 -7.05 13.77 12.83
C THR A 149 -6.18 14.58 11.87
N ARG A 150 -6.71 15.76 11.49
CA ARG A 150 -6.06 16.84 10.75
C ARG A 150 -4.60 17.03 11.20
N VAL A 151 -3.63 16.74 10.33
CA VAL A 151 -2.24 17.18 10.51
C VAL A 151 -1.95 18.17 9.38
N HIS A 152 -1.96 19.46 9.72
CA HIS A 152 -1.28 20.47 8.91
C HIS A 152 0.23 20.31 9.12
N PRO A 153 1.07 20.43 8.09
CA PRO A 153 2.35 21.08 8.21
C PRO A 153 2.16 22.55 7.79
N GLU A 154 2.23 23.46 8.76
CA GLU A 154 2.72 24.80 8.46
C GLU A 154 4.11 24.67 7.85
N VAL A 155 4.45 25.57 6.92
CA VAL A 155 5.80 25.73 6.40
C VAL A 155 6.74 26.01 7.57
N THR A 156 7.35 24.94 8.06
CA THR A 156 8.51 24.93 8.93
C THR A 156 9.41 23.80 8.46
N THR A 157 10.67 24.13 8.29
CA THR A 157 11.77 23.20 8.04
C THR A 157 11.79 22.10 9.11
N PRO A 158 12.43 20.95 8.82
CA PRO A 158 11.86 19.63 9.03
C PRO A 158 11.65 19.27 10.51
N THR A 159 10.63 18.45 10.81
CA THR A 159 10.62 17.29 11.75
C THR A 159 9.21 17.08 12.30
N ALA A 160 8.43 16.15 11.71
CA ALA A 160 7.38 15.38 12.41
C ALA A 160 6.93 14.23 11.50
N THR A 161 7.54 13.05 11.67
CA THR A 161 7.09 11.82 11.02
C THR A 161 5.78 11.41 11.69
N THR A 162 4.67 11.43 10.96
CA THR A 162 3.44 10.76 11.40
C THR A 162 3.76 9.28 11.58
N GLY A 163 3.72 8.79 12.81
CA GLY A 163 4.12 7.41 13.11
C GLY A 163 3.25 6.37 12.39
N VAL A 164 3.80 5.17 12.21
CA VAL A 164 3.16 4.04 11.53
C VAL A 164 2.68 3.05 12.58
N THR A 165 1.48 2.49 12.44
CA THR A 165 1.00 1.42 13.33
C THR A 165 1.72 0.12 13.00
N ASN A 166 2.24 -0.59 14.01
CA ASN A 166 2.82 -1.91 13.79
C ASN A 166 1.74 -2.91 13.36
N THR A 167 1.91 -3.57 12.23
CA THR A 167 0.98 -4.57 11.67
C THR A 167 1.66 -5.92 11.53
N ALA A 168 0.87 -6.98 11.73
CA ALA A 168 1.19 -8.34 11.36
C ALA A 168 -0.11 -9.06 10.95
N PRO A 169 -0.14 -9.82 9.85
CA PRO A 169 0.96 -10.08 8.91
C PRO A 169 1.35 -8.84 8.08
N VAL A 170 2.58 -8.84 7.57
CA VAL A 170 3.09 -7.82 6.64
C VAL A 170 2.99 -8.32 5.21
N TRP A 171 2.13 -7.69 4.44
CA TRP A 171 1.87 -8.03 3.04
C TRP A 171 2.61 -7.10 2.10
N GLY A 172 3.07 -7.64 0.98
CA GLY A 172 3.73 -6.88 -0.06
C GLY A 172 3.25 -7.21 -1.45
N TRP A 173 3.71 -6.38 -2.38
CA TRP A 173 3.45 -6.48 -3.79
C TRP A 173 4.66 -5.96 -4.56
N ASP A 174 5.23 -6.79 -5.42
CA ASP A 174 6.19 -6.38 -6.44
C ASP A 174 5.54 -6.30 -7.82
N ALA A 175 5.94 -5.31 -8.63
CA ALA A 175 5.37 -5.08 -9.94
C ALA A 175 6.37 -4.52 -10.96
N SER A 176 6.00 -4.57 -12.23
CA SER A 176 6.80 -4.11 -13.35
C SER A 176 5.94 -3.44 -14.42
N ASP A 177 6.58 -2.95 -15.49
CA ASP A 177 5.88 -2.42 -16.66
C ASP A 177 4.96 -3.46 -17.33
N PHE A 178 5.19 -4.76 -17.12
CA PHE A 178 4.24 -5.79 -17.55
C PHE A 178 2.92 -5.69 -16.80
N ASP A 179 2.96 -5.40 -15.50
CA ASP A 179 1.78 -5.31 -14.65
C ASP A 179 1.04 -4.00 -14.88
N PHE A 180 1.77 -2.89 -15.05
CA PHE A 180 1.18 -1.60 -15.39
C PHE A 180 0.30 -1.67 -16.65
N ARG A 181 0.74 -2.42 -17.67
CA ARG A 181 0.00 -2.59 -18.93
C ARG A 181 -1.25 -3.47 -18.80
N ARG A 182 -1.41 -4.24 -17.72
CA ARG A 182 -2.57 -5.12 -17.49
C ARG A 182 -3.77 -4.36 -16.92
N GLY A 183 -3.58 -3.18 -16.34
CA GLY A 183 -4.68 -2.39 -15.80
C GLY A 183 -4.23 -1.33 -14.79
N PRO A 184 -5.17 -0.52 -14.29
CA PRO A 184 -4.88 0.54 -13.34
C PRO A 184 -4.38 -0.05 -12.02
N MET A 185 -3.20 0.41 -11.59
CA MET A 185 -2.60 0.04 -10.31
C MET A 185 -3.13 0.96 -9.19
N ASN A 186 -4.18 0.56 -8.47
CA ASN A 186 -4.76 1.39 -7.42
C ASN A 186 -4.00 1.25 -6.08
N MET A 187 -3.02 2.12 -5.86
CA MET A 187 -2.17 2.12 -4.66
C MET A 187 -2.92 2.44 -3.35
N VAL A 188 -3.97 3.26 -3.43
CA VAL A 188 -4.80 3.59 -2.26
C VAL A 188 -5.61 2.37 -1.82
N ALA A 189 -6.21 1.67 -2.78
CA ALA A 189 -6.91 0.42 -2.50
C ALA A 189 -5.95 -0.66 -1.99
N ALA A 190 -4.76 -0.78 -2.59
CA ALA A 190 -3.71 -1.70 -2.13
C ALA A 190 -3.33 -1.45 -0.66
N GLN A 191 -3.05 -0.19 -0.30
CA GLN A 191 -2.74 0.20 1.07
C GLN A 191 -3.90 -0.10 2.03
N ARG A 192 -5.14 0.26 1.65
CA ARG A 192 -6.35 0.00 2.44
C ARG A 192 -6.54 -1.50 2.67
N ASP A 193 -6.30 -2.31 1.65
CA ASP A 193 -6.46 -3.76 1.70
C ASP A 193 -5.34 -4.43 2.51
N GLY A 194 -4.29 -3.68 2.88
CA GLY A 194 -3.27 -4.07 3.85
C GLY A 194 -1.87 -4.27 3.28
N ILE A 195 -1.60 -3.86 2.05
CA ILE A 195 -0.24 -3.82 1.50
C ILE A 195 0.59 -2.84 2.31
N SER A 196 1.68 -3.35 2.88
CA SER A 196 2.58 -2.65 3.81
C SER A 196 3.95 -2.38 3.19
N PHE A 197 4.32 -3.11 2.14
CA PHE A 197 5.46 -2.77 1.29
C PHE A 197 5.13 -2.92 -0.19
N PHE A 198 5.72 -2.07 -1.02
CA PHE A 198 5.57 -2.13 -2.47
C PHE A 198 6.90 -1.86 -3.15
N ILE A 199 7.30 -2.72 -4.09
CA ILE A 199 8.50 -2.51 -4.89
C ILE A 199 8.17 -2.54 -6.38
N TYR A 200 8.95 -1.83 -7.19
CA TYR A 200 8.74 -1.80 -8.64
C TYR A 200 10.04 -1.99 -9.41
N LYS A 201 9.97 -2.64 -10.57
CA LYS A 201 11.12 -2.87 -11.44
C LYS A 201 11.71 -1.55 -11.89
N THR A 202 12.98 -1.31 -11.57
CA THR A 202 13.67 -0.09 -12.01
C THR A 202 14.50 -0.37 -13.25
N SER A 203 15.22 -1.48 -13.27
CA SER A 203 16.18 -1.80 -14.33
C SER A 203 16.31 -3.29 -14.60
N GLU A 204 16.89 -3.62 -15.75
CA GLU A 204 17.28 -4.97 -16.17
C GLU A 204 18.58 -4.88 -16.94
N GLY A 205 19.56 -5.74 -16.63
CA GLY A 205 20.88 -5.62 -17.24
C GLY A 205 21.50 -4.23 -17.04
N SER A 206 22.39 -3.82 -17.91
CA SER A 206 23.17 -2.57 -17.74
C SER A 206 22.63 -1.38 -18.55
N ASP A 207 21.49 -1.54 -19.24
CA ASP A 207 21.00 -0.55 -20.18
C ASP A 207 19.46 -0.41 -20.26
N TRP A 208 18.68 -1.36 -19.73
CA TRP A 208 17.23 -1.26 -19.75
C TRP A 208 16.69 -0.61 -18.48
N LYS A 209 15.91 0.47 -18.65
CA LYS A 209 15.24 1.22 -17.58
C LYS A 209 13.73 1.13 -17.74
N SER A 210 13.02 0.97 -16.63
CA SER A 210 11.56 0.98 -16.62
C SER A 210 10.99 2.36 -16.94
N GLU A 211 9.91 2.35 -17.73
CA GLU A 211 9.18 3.56 -18.15
C GLU A 211 8.28 4.10 -17.05
N HIS A 212 7.63 3.22 -16.25
CA HIS A 212 6.60 3.63 -15.29
C HIS A 212 7.07 3.61 -13.83
N TYR A 213 8.31 3.20 -13.55
CA TYR A 213 8.87 3.11 -12.20
C TYR A 213 8.64 4.37 -11.35
N GLN A 214 8.98 5.55 -11.88
CA GLN A 214 8.78 6.82 -11.18
C GLN A 214 7.30 7.03 -10.83
N THR A 215 6.45 7.01 -11.85
CA THR A 215 5.01 7.30 -11.73
C THR A 215 4.33 6.37 -10.73
N VAL A 216 4.67 5.08 -10.74
CA VAL A 216 4.04 4.10 -9.84
C VAL A 216 4.54 4.24 -8.41
N LEU A 217 5.85 4.47 -8.20
CA LEU A 217 6.36 4.67 -6.84
C LEU A 217 5.95 6.01 -6.23
N GLU A 218 5.72 7.06 -7.03
CA GLU A 218 5.11 8.29 -6.54
C GLU A 218 3.66 8.05 -6.08
N ARG A 219 2.88 7.25 -6.81
CA ARG A 219 1.52 6.84 -6.38
C ARG A 219 1.56 6.01 -5.09
N ALA A 220 2.51 5.10 -4.93
CA ALA A 220 2.70 4.30 -3.71
C ALA A 220 3.15 5.17 -2.52
N ARG A 221 4.12 6.05 -2.80
CA ARG A 221 4.38 7.38 -2.20
C ARG A 221 3.19 7.94 -1.47
N ASP A 222 2.31 8.47 -2.29
CA ASP A 222 1.25 9.37 -1.90
C ASP A 222 0.06 8.60 -1.31
N ALA A 223 -0.09 7.31 -1.63
CA ALA A 223 -1.02 6.40 -0.97
C ALA A 223 -0.60 6.06 0.48
N GLY A 224 0.63 6.39 0.89
CA GLY A 224 1.10 6.16 2.25
C GLY A 224 1.53 4.72 2.52
N ILE A 225 1.98 3.98 1.51
CA ILE A 225 2.58 2.66 1.72
C ILE A 225 3.87 2.84 2.56
N PRO A 226 4.02 2.17 3.72
CA PRO A 226 5.10 2.45 4.67
C PRO A 226 6.52 2.15 4.17
N VAL A 227 6.69 1.07 3.43
CA VAL A 227 8.00 0.61 2.93
C VAL A 227 7.93 0.55 1.41
N LEU A 228 8.88 1.18 0.74
CA LEU A 228 8.95 1.18 -0.73
C LEU A 228 10.23 0.50 -1.18
N GLY A 229 10.38 0.30 -2.47
CA GLY A 229 11.63 -0.25 -2.98
C GLY A 229 11.69 -0.31 -4.48
N SER A 230 12.89 -0.63 -4.92
CA SER A 230 13.24 -0.88 -6.30
C SER A 230 13.67 -2.32 -6.44
N TYR A 231 13.47 -2.88 -7.63
CA TYR A 231 14.23 -4.05 -8.00
C TYR A 231 14.97 -3.95 -9.32
N HIS A 232 16.02 -4.76 -9.41
CA HIS A 232 16.84 -4.92 -10.58
C HIS A 232 16.82 -6.37 -11.03
N PHE A 233 16.41 -6.60 -12.28
CA PHE A 233 16.46 -7.91 -12.92
C PHE A 233 17.89 -8.20 -13.36
N LEU A 234 18.57 -9.06 -12.60
CA LEU A 234 19.98 -9.34 -12.73
C LEU A 234 20.27 -10.25 -13.93
N TRP A 235 21.20 -9.84 -14.78
CA TRP A 235 21.76 -10.68 -15.84
C TRP A 235 23.11 -11.26 -15.41
N PRO A 236 23.51 -12.43 -15.93
CA PRO A 236 24.87 -12.93 -15.76
C PRO A 236 25.89 -12.01 -16.45
N GLY A 237 27.11 -11.96 -15.91
CA GLY A 237 28.23 -11.21 -16.51
C GLY A 237 28.65 -10.00 -15.69
N ASP A 238 28.69 -8.82 -16.33
CA ASP A 238 29.21 -7.58 -15.76
C ASP A 238 28.26 -7.06 -14.66
N ILE A 239 28.51 -7.45 -13.41
CA ILE A 239 27.65 -7.11 -12.27
C ILE A 239 27.87 -5.67 -11.84
N GLU A 240 29.10 -5.18 -11.91
CA GLU A 240 29.47 -3.81 -11.61
C GLU A 240 28.67 -2.81 -12.44
N SER A 241 28.69 -2.94 -13.77
CA SER A 241 27.95 -2.03 -14.66
C SER A 241 26.44 -2.09 -14.41
N GLN A 242 25.90 -3.25 -14.04
CA GLN A 242 24.47 -3.41 -13.74
C GLN A 242 24.07 -2.69 -12.45
N ILE A 243 24.85 -2.83 -11.38
CA ILE A 243 24.56 -2.15 -10.11
C ILE A 243 24.75 -0.64 -10.23
N GLU A 244 25.81 -0.18 -10.90
CA GLU A 244 26.00 1.25 -11.18
C GLU A 244 24.82 1.83 -11.99
N PHE A 245 24.36 1.09 -13.01
CA PHE A 245 23.19 1.48 -13.80
C PHE A 245 21.92 1.55 -12.95
N TRP A 246 21.67 0.53 -12.13
CA TRP A 246 20.49 0.47 -11.27
C TRP A 246 20.44 1.62 -10.26
N VAL A 247 21.52 1.84 -9.51
CA VAL A 247 21.61 2.93 -8.52
C VAL A 247 21.36 4.28 -9.19
N ARG A 248 21.95 4.52 -10.36
CA ARG A 248 21.69 5.74 -11.13
C ARG A 248 20.21 5.88 -11.50
N CYS A 249 19.55 4.82 -11.96
CA CYS A 249 18.13 4.89 -12.29
C CYS A 249 17.27 5.23 -11.07
N VAL A 250 17.55 4.64 -9.91
CA VAL A 250 16.83 4.95 -8.66
C VAL A 250 17.04 6.41 -8.24
N ASP A 251 18.27 6.93 -8.31
CA ASP A 251 18.55 8.33 -7.98
C ASP A 251 17.88 9.31 -8.96
N GLU A 252 17.86 8.98 -10.26
CA GLU A 252 17.22 9.82 -11.29
C GLU A 252 15.69 9.85 -11.15
N GLN A 253 15.06 8.70 -10.95
CA GLN A 253 13.60 8.57 -11.03
C GLN A 253 12.92 8.73 -9.67
N THR A 254 13.63 8.50 -8.57
CA THR A 254 13.11 8.59 -7.21
C THR A 254 14.11 9.26 -6.28
N PRO A 255 14.53 10.52 -6.51
CA PRO A 255 15.54 11.19 -5.69
C PRO A 255 15.16 11.34 -4.20
N TRP A 256 13.88 11.12 -3.88
CA TRP A 256 13.30 11.11 -2.54
C TRP A 256 13.38 9.73 -1.84
N TRP A 257 13.97 8.70 -2.46
CA TRP A 257 13.96 7.33 -1.93
C TRP A 257 14.56 7.24 -0.51
N THR A 258 15.54 8.08 -0.19
CA THR A 258 16.19 8.18 1.12
C THR A 258 15.30 8.78 2.21
N ASP A 259 14.09 9.25 1.88
CA ASP A 259 13.11 9.71 2.87
C ASP A 259 12.24 8.57 3.41
N LYS A 260 12.33 7.37 2.81
CA LYS A 260 11.50 6.20 3.14
C LYS A 260 12.31 4.97 3.56
N PRO A 261 11.74 4.08 4.40
CA PRO A 261 12.24 2.71 4.48
C PRO A 261 12.24 2.10 3.08
N TRP A 262 13.41 1.61 2.65
CA TRP A 262 13.64 1.25 1.25
C TRP A 262 14.22 -0.15 1.10
N ILE A 263 13.63 -0.96 0.21
CA ILE A 263 14.09 -2.28 -0.19
C ILE A 263 14.82 -2.20 -1.53
N TRP A 264 16.01 -2.77 -1.58
CA TRP A 264 16.80 -3.02 -2.78
C TRP A 264 16.76 -4.51 -3.07
N GLN A 265 15.85 -4.93 -3.96
CA GLN A 265 15.72 -6.35 -4.33
C GLN A 265 16.53 -6.66 -5.59
N ILE A 266 17.37 -7.68 -5.50
CA ILE A 266 18.12 -8.23 -6.64
C ILE A 266 17.33 -9.41 -7.16
N ASP A 267 16.67 -9.24 -8.30
CA ASP A 267 15.88 -10.28 -8.96
C ASP A 267 16.80 -11.20 -9.77
N ALA A 268 17.16 -12.32 -9.16
CA ALA A 268 18.03 -13.32 -9.74
C ALA A 268 17.21 -14.48 -10.29
N GLU A 269 16.72 -14.33 -11.52
CA GLU A 269 16.06 -15.40 -12.25
C GLU A 269 16.51 -15.48 -13.72
N GLN A 270 15.99 -16.44 -14.47
CA GLN A 270 16.34 -16.61 -15.88
C GLN A 270 15.58 -15.58 -16.73
N SER A 271 16.27 -14.54 -17.22
CA SER A 271 15.73 -13.70 -18.30
C SER A 271 15.59 -14.53 -19.58
N PRO A 272 14.49 -14.41 -20.35
CA PRO A 272 14.37 -15.04 -21.67
C PRO A 272 15.48 -14.64 -22.64
N ASN A 273 16.13 -13.49 -22.41
CA ASN A 273 17.15 -12.92 -23.28
C ASN A 273 18.58 -13.16 -22.77
N ALA A 274 18.74 -13.65 -21.54
CA ALA A 274 20.05 -13.95 -20.97
C ALA A 274 20.50 -15.37 -21.37
N PRO A 275 21.81 -15.61 -21.58
CA PRO A 275 22.32 -16.92 -21.98
C PRO A 275 22.20 -18.00 -20.88
N ARG A 276 22.04 -17.58 -19.63
CA ARG A 276 21.95 -18.42 -18.43
C ARG A 276 21.40 -17.59 -17.26
N PRO A 277 20.99 -18.20 -16.13
CA PRO A 277 20.65 -17.41 -14.95
C PRO A 277 21.94 -16.87 -14.30
N PRO A 278 21.85 -15.81 -13.48
CA PRO A 278 22.95 -15.40 -12.61
C PRO A 278 23.36 -16.54 -11.68
N SER A 279 24.66 -16.75 -11.53
CA SER A 279 25.23 -17.72 -10.60
C SER A 279 25.15 -17.22 -9.16
N ALA A 280 25.26 -18.12 -8.18
CA ALA A 280 25.28 -17.75 -6.76
C ALA A 280 26.34 -16.69 -6.41
N ASN A 281 27.51 -16.74 -7.06
CA ASN A 281 28.57 -15.75 -6.86
C ASN A 281 28.24 -14.39 -7.50
N GLU A 282 27.53 -14.36 -8.61
CA GLU A 282 27.06 -13.11 -9.23
C GLU A 282 25.96 -12.46 -8.38
N VAL A 283 25.06 -13.26 -7.78
CA VAL A 283 24.08 -12.75 -6.81
C VAL A 283 24.78 -12.17 -5.58
N LEU A 284 25.74 -12.90 -4.99
CA LEU A 284 26.53 -12.40 -3.87
C LEU A 284 27.22 -11.09 -4.24
N ARG A 285 27.86 -11.03 -5.41
CA ARG A 285 28.54 -9.82 -5.88
C ARG A 285 27.59 -8.64 -6.04
N ALA A 286 26.39 -8.87 -6.56
CA ALA A 286 25.35 -7.85 -6.70
C ALA A 286 24.91 -7.30 -5.32
N VAL A 287 24.74 -8.18 -4.33
CA VAL A 287 24.41 -7.78 -2.96
C VAL A 287 25.54 -6.93 -2.37
N GLU A 288 26.77 -7.41 -2.40
CA GLU A 288 27.93 -6.72 -1.83
C GLU A 288 28.14 -5.34 -2.46
N LEU A 289 27.98 -5.22 -3.78
CA LEU A 289 28.09 -3.94 -4.48
C LEU A 289 26.97 -2.97 -4.07
N THR A 290 25.74 -3.47 -3.96
CA THR A 290 24.60 -2.63 -3.55
C THR A 290 24.79 -2.15 -2.12
N GLU A 291 25.17 -3.03 -1.19
CA GLU A 291 25.48 -2.66 0.19
C GLU A 291 26.65 -1.68 0.28
N GLN A 292 27.70 -1.88 -0.52
CA GLN A 292 28.83 -0.96 -0.60
C GLN A 292 28.39 0.42 -1.07
N HIS A 293 27.56 0.53 -2.11
CA HIS A 293 27.03 1.81 -2.57
C HIS A 293 26.22 2.55 -1.49
N LEU A 294 25.41 1.82 -0.71
CA LEU A 294 24.66 2.39 0.41
C LEU A 294 25.60 2.87 1.53
N ALA A 295 26.60 2.05 1.87
CA ALA A 295 27.58 2.36 2.90
C ALA A 295 28.45 3.58 2.54
N ASP A 296 28.96 3.65 1.31
CA ASP A 296 29.78 4.76 0.81
C ASP A 296 29.02 6.09 0.83
N ARG A 297 27.70 6.04 0.65
CA ARG A 297 26.80 7.21 0.73
C ARG A 297 26.30 7.51 2.14
N GLY A 298 26.52 6.61 3.11
CA GLY A 298 26.02 6.75 4.48
C GLY A 298 24.49 6.74 4.57
N VAL A 299 23.82 6.00 3.69
CA VAL A 299 22.36 5.94 3.60
C VAL A 299 21.85 4.52 3.96
N PRO A 300 20.73 4.39 4.69
CA PRO A 300 20.20 3.09 5.05
C PRO A 300 19.38 2.46 3.90
N GLY A 301 19.31 1.13 3.87
CA GLY A 301 18.46 0.37 2.96
C GLY A 301 18.50 -1.12 3.28
N TYR A 302 17.47 -1.85 2.86
CA TYR A 302 17.41 -3.30 2.99
C TYR A 302 17.77 -3.97 1.68
N VAL A 303 18.97 -4.56 1.58
CA VAL A 303 19.38 -5.33 0.40
C VAL A 303 18.96 -6.79 0.58
N ILE A 304 18.27 -7.34 -0.43
CA ILE A 304 17.74 -8.71 -0.38
C ILE A 304 17.82 -9.35 -1.77
N GLY A 305 18.18 -10.64 -1.83
CA GLY A 305 18.22 -11.40 -3.08
C GLY A 305 16.93 -12.18 -3.30
N TYR A 306 16.22 -11.95 -4.41
CA TYR A 306 15.22 -12.88 -4.90
C TYR A 306 15.90 -14.06 -5.57
N THR A 307 15.95 -15.17 -4.84
CA THR A 307 16.71 -16.37 -5.20
C THR A 307 15.82 -17.60 -4.97
N PRO A 308 14.97 -17.97 -5.93
CA PRO A 308 13.98 -19.00 -5.69
C PRO A 308 14.60 -20.40 -5.59
N PHE A 309 14.03 -21.25 -4.72
CA PHE A 309 14.56 -22.58 -4.44
C PHE A 309 14.65 -23.48 -5.68
N TRP A 310 13.68 -23.38 -6.59
CA TRP A 310 13.66 -24.17 -7.81
C TRP A 310 14.84 -23.86 -8.76
N LEU A 311 15.47 -22.70 -8.61
CA LEU A 311 16.63 -22.30 -9.42
C LEU A 311 17.95 -22.58 -8.71
N TYR A 312 18.07 -22.21 -7.43
CA TYR A 312 19.35 -22.24 -6.72
C TYR A 312 19.52 -23.40 -5.74
N GLY A 313 18.43 -24.06 -5.31
CA GLY A 313 18.48 -25.09 -4.27
C GLY A 313 19.32 -24.66 -3.06
N ASN A 314 20.27 -25.48 -2.62
CA ASN A 314 21.19 -25.14 -1.52
C ASN A 314 22.59 -24.70 -2.01
N THR A 315 22.66 -23.94 -3.11
CA THR A 315 23.93 -23.52 -3.71
C THR A 315 24.31 -22.06 -3.48
N LEU A 316 23.43 -21.26 -2.86
CA LEU A 316 23.70 -19.86 -2.56
C LEU A 316 24.90 -19.72 -1.61
N SER A 317 25.79 -18.78 -1.92
CA SER A 317 26.94 -18.39 -1.11
C SER A 317 26.66 -17.10 -0.33
N GLY A 318 27.57 -16.74 0.58
CA GLY A 318 27.51 -15.49 1.36
C GLY A 318 26.41 -15.43 2.43
N ASP A 319 26.37 -14.31 3.14
CA ASP A 319 25.44 -14.02 4.23
C ASP A 319 24.57 -12.81 3.86
N TYR A 320 23.47 -13.07 3.18
CA TYR A 320 22.46 -12.08 2.82
C TYR A 320 21.06 -12.69 2.92
N ASP A 321 20.05 -11.84 3.09
CA ASP A 321 18.67 -12.27 3.24
C ASP A 321 18.05 -12.77 1.94
N ILE A 322 17.15 -13.75 2.05
CA ILE A 322 16.52 -14.41 0.91
C ILE A 322 15.06 -13.97 0.77
N TRP A 323 14.70 -13.54 -0.44
CA TRP A 323 13.33 -13.49 -0.94
C TRP A 323 13.09 -14.74 -1.80
N ALA A 324 12.22 -15.63 -1.36
CA ALA A 324 11.91 -16.88 -2.06
C ALA A 324 10.57 -16.80 -2.81
N SER A 325 10.27 -17.79 -3.64
CA SER A 325 8.92 -17.96 -4.21
C SER A 325 8.33 -19.35 -3.98
N ASN A 326 7.01 -19.37 -3.82
CA ASN A 326 6.18 -20.58 -3.80
C ASN A 326 4.76 -20.24 -4.25
N TYR A 327 4.45 -20.52 -5.50
CA TYR A 327 3.18 -20.16 -6.12
C TYR A 327 2.05 -21.17 -5.91
N ASN A 328 2.08 -21.97 -4.84
CA ASN A 328 0.93 -22.80 -4.49
C ASN A 328 -0.32 -21.98 -4.13
N GLY A 329 -0.18 -20.67 -3.89
CA GLY A 329 -1.30 -19.74 -3.77
C GLY A 329 -1.99 -19.45 -5.11
N SER A 330 -1.28 -19.64 -6.22
CA SER A 330 -1.74 -19.36 -7.58
C SER A 330 -2.66 -20.45 -8.16
N GLY A 331 -3.24 -20.16 -9.34
CA GLY A 331 -4.09 -21.07 -10.11
C GLY A 331 -5.56 -20.63 -10.19
N ALA A 332 -5.92 -19.59 -9.44
CA ALA A 332 -7.24 -18.97 -9.48
C ALA A 332 -7.15 -17.58 -8.84
N PRO A 333 -7.24 -16.49 -9.64
CA PRO A 333 -7.16 -15.13 -9.13
C PRO A 333 -8.22 -14.86 -8.06
N ARG A 334 -7.76 -14.42 -6.89
CA ARG A 334 -8.58 -14.05 -5.73
C ARG A 334 -7.79 -13.06 -4.84
N PRO A 335 -8.43 -12.39 -3.87
CA PRO A 335 -7.72 -11.47 -2.97
C PRO A 335 -6.48 -12.13 -2.34
N PHE A 336 -5.36 -11.41 -2.31
CA PHE A 336 -4.05 -11.96 -1.92
C PHE A 336 -4.04 -12.65 -0.54
N LYS A 337 -4.82 -12.16 0.42
CA LYS A 337 -4.97 -12.78 1.74
C LYS A 337 -5.61 -14.17 1.66
N GLU A 338 -6.56 -14.37 0.76
CA GLU A 338 -7.19 -15.68 0.51
C GLU A 338 -6.26 -16.61 -0.25
N GLN A 339 -5.40 -16.08 -1.13
CA GLN A 339 -4.37 -16.88 -1.78
C GLN A 339 -3.38 -17.44 -0.76
N TYR A 340 -2.97 -16.63 0.20
CA TYR A 340 -2.02 -17.05 1.22
C TYR A 340 -2.54 -18.19 2.10
N GLN A 341 -3.85 -18.33 2.27
CA GLN A 341 -4.44 -19.47 3.01
C GLN A 341 -4.08 -20.83 2.38
N GLY A 342 -3.82 -20.86 1.07
CA GLY A 342 -3.33 -22.05 0.35
C GLY A 342 -1.84 -22.33 0.49
N VAL A 343 -1.09 -21.39 1.09
CA VAL A 343 0.37 -21.48 1.30
C VAL A 343 0.65 -21.62 2.79
N GLY A 344 0.36 -20.58 3.58
CA GLY A 344 0.53 -20.56 5.03
C GLY A 344 1.98 -20.48 5.51
N ASP A 345 2.14 -20.25 6.81
CA ASP A 345 3.43 -19.98 7.48
C ASP A 345 4.36 -21.19 7.56
N HIS A 346 3.83 -22.38 7.25
CA HIS A 346 4.56 -23.65 7.26
C HIS A 346 4.78 -24.22 5.85
N ALA A 347 4.52 -23.43 4.81
CA ALA A 347 4.75 -23.83 3.43
C ALA A 347 6.22 -24.15 3.17
N VAL A 348 6.47 -25.03 2.21
CA VAL A 348 7.82 -25.37 1.75
C VAL A 348 8.60 -24.16 1.20
N GLY A 349 7.90 -23.08 0.85
CA GLY A 349 8.53 -21.81 0.44
C GLY A 349 9.30 -21.11 1.56
N TRP A 350 8.98 -21.41 2.82
CA TRP A 350 9.69 -20.88 4.00
C TRP A 350 10.83 -21.78 4.48
N ASN A 351 11.07 -22.90 3.81
CA ASN A 351 12.12 -23.83 4.22
C ASN A 351 13.49 -23.17 4.12
N VAL A 352 14.38 -23.60 5.03
CA VAL A 352 15.78 -23.16 5.04
C VAL A 352 16.46 -23.51 3.72
N MET A 353 17.12 -22.51 3.14
CA MET A 353 17.84 -22.55 1.88
C MET A 353 19.27 -22.06 2.10
N SER A 354 20.26 -22.90 1.79
CA SER A 354 21.68 -22.62 2.07
C SER A 354 21.93 -22.16 3.53
N GLY A 355 21.27 -22.81 4.49
CA GLY A 355 21.39 -22.51 5.92
C GLY A 355 20.63 -21.28 6.42
N ARG A 356 19.90 -20.57 5.55
CA ARG A 356 19.15 -19.34 5.85
C ARG A 356 17.65 -19.53 5.64
N LYS A 357 16.82 -18.97 6.53
CA LYS A 357 15.37 -18.93 6.31
C LYS A 357 15.03 -17.74 5.39
N PRO A 358 14.14 -17.89 4.39
CA PRO A 358 13.63 -16.75 3.65
C PRO A 358 12.96 -15.72 4.56
N HIS A 359 13.24 -14.44 4.31
CA HIS A 359 12.64 -13.31 5.01
C HIS A 359 11.42 -12.76 4.30
N ILE A 360 11.34 -12.93 2.97
CA ILE A 360 10.15 -12.61 2.18
C ILE A 360 9.80 -13.83 1.32
N LEU A 361 8.50 -14.11 1.20
CA LEU A 361 7.98 -15.14 0.30
C LEU A 361 6.98 -14.52 -0.67
N GLN A 362 7.31 -14.59 -1.96
CA GLN A 362 6.37 -14.36 -3.04
C GLN A 362 5.52 -15.62 -3.23
N PHE A 363 4.25 -15.53 -2.85
CA PHE A 363 3.40 -16.72 -2.66
C PHE A 363 2.33 -16.91 -3.74
N ALA A 364 2.13 -15.90 -4.58
CA ALA A 364 1.32 -16.01 -5.79
C ALA A 364 1.79 -15.00 -6.84
N SER A 365 1.45 -15.29 -8.09
CA SER A 365 1.73 -14.48 -9.28
C SER A 365 0.45 -14.07 -10.02
N ASP A 366 -0.71 -14.52 -9.52
CA ASP A 366 -2.03 -14.27 -10.09
C ASP A 366 -2.98 -13.58 -9.09
N GLY A 367 -2.43 -12.91 -8.08
CA GLY A 367 -3.20 -12.31 -6.99
C GLY A 367 -4.01 -11.10 -7.37
N VAL A 368 -5.02 -10.79 -6.54
CA VAL A 368 -5.82 -9.58 -6.67
C VAL A 368 -5.45 -8.61 -5.55
N VAL A 369 -4.95 -7.44 -5.94
CA VAL A 369 -4.57 -6.33 -5.05
C VAL A 369 -5.33 -5.08 -5.48
N GLY A 370 -6.19 -4.54 -4.61
CA GLY A 370 -7.12 -3.49 -5.00
C GLY A 370 -8.02 -3.94 -6.15
N ASN A 371 -7.94 -3.25 -7.29
CA ASN A 371 -8.65 -3.60 -8.52
C ASN A 371 -7.77 -4.29 -9.57
N GLN A 372 -6.49 -4.52 -9.27
CA GLN A 372 -5.56 -5.13 -10.21
C GLN A 372 -5.55 -6.65 -10.02
N HIS A 373 -5.67 -7.35 -11.13
CA HIS A 373 -5.56 -8.80 -11.21
C HIS A 373 -4.17 -9.19 -11.69
N THR A 374 -3.77 -10.41 -11.37
CA THR A 374 -2.49 -10.98 -11.80
C THR A 374 -1.27 -10.30 -11.19
N CYS A 375 -1.33 -10.08 -9.87
CA CYS A 375 -0.25 -9.47 -9.09
C CYS A 375 0.66 -10.55 -8.50
N CYS A 376 1.97 -10.28 -8.53
CA CYS A 376 2.90 -10.94 -7.62
C CYS A 376 2.65 -10.43 -6.21
N VAL A 377 2.47 -11.32 -5.24
CA VAL A 377 2.13 -10.94 -3.87
C VAL A 377 2.99 -11.65 -2.87
N ASP A 378 3.36 -10.90 -1.83
CA ASP A 378 4.41 -11.27 -0.92
C ASP A 378 3.97 -11.21 0.53
N LYS A 379 4.68 -11.96 1.35
CA LYS A 379 4.60 -11.83 2.80
C LYS A 379 6.02 -11.72 3.36
N PHE A 380 6.21 -10.81 4.30
CA PHE A 380 7.43 -10.72 5.11
C PHE A 380 7.29 -11.57 6.39
N ASP A 381 8.37 -12.25 6.77
CA ASP A 381 8.48 -13.06 7.98
C ASP A 381 8.78 -12.17 9.20
N GLY A 382 7.74 -11.49 9.68
CA GLY A 382 7.84 -10.61 10.84
C GLY A 382 6.69 -9.60 10.90
N ASP A 383 6.85 -8.59 11.74
CA ASP A 383 5.97 -7.43 11.80
C ASP A 383 6.52 -6.23 11.01
N LEU A 384 5.70 -5.19 10.85
CA LEU A 384 6.07 -4.04 10.04
C LEU A 384 7.26 -3.28 10.64
N TYR A 385 7.38 -3.27 11.96
CA TYR A 385 8.52 -2.63 12.63
C TYR A 385 9.82 -3.38 12.36
N ASP A 386 9.78 -4.71 12.32
CA ASP A 386 10.92 -5.53 11.95
C ASP A 386 11.37 -5.24 10.49
N LEU A 387 10.42 -5.10 9.57
CA LEU A 387 10.75 -4.72 8.18
C LEU A 387 11.35 -3.31 8.08
N ILE A 388 10.80 -2.34 8.82
CA ILE A 388 11.35 -0.97 8.86
C ILE A 388 12.77 -0.96 9.44
N ARG A 389 13.05 -1.79 10.46
CA ARG A 389 14.41 -1.95 11.01
C ARG A 389 15.37 -2.62 10.04
N LYS A 390 14.92 -3.63 9.27
CA LYS A 390 15.71 -4.20 8.16
C LYS A 390 16.11 -3.12 7.14
N CYS A 391 15.27 -2.11 6.92
CA CYS A 391 15.58 -0.94 6.10
C CYS A 391 16.50 0.09 6.78
N GLY A 392 17.11 -0.24 7.92
CA GLY A 392 18.05 0.63 8.66
C GLY A 392 17.38 1.83 9.35
N ARG A 393 16.08 1.73 9.68
CA ARG A 393 15.32 2.82 10.31
C ARG A 393 14.62 2.36 11.58
N GLU A 394 14.48 3.28 12.54
CA GLU A 394 13.63 3.05 13.71
C GLU A 394 12.19 3.50 13.42
N PRO A 395 11.18 2.63 13.59
CA PRO A 395 9.80 2.99 13.37
C PRO A 395 9.33 3.97 14.44
N GLN A 396 8.73 5.08 14.00
CA GLN A 396 8.06 6.00 14.91
C GLN A 396 6.64 5.51 15.18
N GLN A 397 6.27 5.39 16.46
CA GLN A 397 4.94 4.94 16.84
C GLN A 397 3.90 6.01 16.51
N ALA A 398 2.78 5.59 15.89
CA ALA A 398 1.62 6.46 15.76
C ALA A 398 1.15 6.90 17.15
N ALA A 399 1.02 8.20 17.38
CA ALA A 399 0.54 8.74 18.64
C ALA A 399 -0.90 8.26 18.88
N GLY A 400 -1.11 7.31 19.81
CA GLY A 400 -2.45 6.82 20.15
C GLY A 400 -2.53 5.43 20.77
N THR A 401 -1.49 4.59 20.70
CA THR A 401 -1.46 3.33 21.44
C THR A 401 -0.86 3.54 22.82
N THR A 402 -1.70 3.96 23.78
CA THR A 402 -1.39 3.79 25.20
C THR A 402 -1.01 2.33 25.42
N ARG A 403 0.27 2.08 25.68
CA ARG A 403 0.73 0.79 26.21
C ARG A 403 -0.14 0.51 27.43
N ALA A 404 -0.98 -0.52 27.38
CA ALA A 404 -1.59 -1.06 28.59
C ALA A 404 -0.42 -1.42 29.51
N MET A 405 -0.22 -0.60 30.54
CA MET A 405 0.66 -0.95 31.63
C MET A 405 0.20 -2.34 32.11
N PRO A 406 1.10 -3.31 32.30
CA PRO A 406 0.70 -4.55 32.93
C PRO A 406 0.07 -4.17 34.26
N VAL A 407 -1.19 -4.51 34.44
CA VAL A 407 -1.88 -4.39 35.73
C VAL A 407 -0.99 -5.12 36.71
N ALA A 408 -0.33 -4.37 37.59
CA ALA A 408 0.42 -4.95 38.68
C ALA A 408 -0.57 -5.81 39.46
N LEU A 409 -0.35 -7.13 39.44
CA LEU A 409 -1.09 -8.05 40.29
C LEU A 409 -1.00 -7.50 41.73
N PRO A 410 -2.13 -7.39 42.45
CA PRO A 410 -2.09 -6.94 43.83
C PRO A 410 -1.17 -7.87 44.61
N ARG A 411 -0.24 -7.26 45.37
CA ARG A 411 0.69 -7.98 46.25
C ARG A 411 -0.12 -8.98 47.10
N PRO A 412 0.37 -10.22 47.30
CA PRO A 412 -0.30 -11.16 48.18
C PRO A 412 -0.44 -10.53 49.56
N VAL A 413 -1.68 -10.41 50.02
CA VAL A 413 -1.97 -10.10 51.42
C VAL A 413 -1.33 -11.20 52.25
N GLU A 414 -0.38 -10.84 53.11
CA GLU A 414 0.19 -11.72 54.13
C GLU A 414 -0.96 -12.33 54.94
N ARG A 415 -1.25 -13.61 54.69
CA ARG A 415 -2.11 -14.40 55.57
C ARG A 415 -1.36 -14.56 56.88
N ARG A 416 -1.86 -13.90 57.93
CA ARG A 416 -1.47 -14.15 59.32
C ARG A 416 -1.50 -15.66 59.58
N ARG A 417 -0.37 -16.20 60.05
CA ARG A 417 -0.24 -17.59 60.50
C ARG A 417 -1.25 -17.88 61.62
N PRO A 418 -2.02 -18.98 61.55
CA PRO A 418 -2.77 -19.48 62.69
C PRO A 418 -1.81 -20.00 63.76
N VAL A 419 -2.07 -19.62 65.01
CA VAL A 419 -1.35 -20.06 66.21
C VAL A 419 -1.60 -21.56 66.43
N THR A 420 -0.52 -22.33 66.55
CA THR A 420 -0.55 -23.77 66.88
C THR A 420 -0.66 -23.95 68.40
N PRO A 421 -1.63 -24.73 68.93
CA PRO A 421 -1.62 -25.13 70.34
C PRO A 421 -0.69 -26.34 70.59
N PRO A 422 -0.26 -26.56 71.85
CA PRO A 422 0.97 -27.29 72.15
C PRO A 422 0.82 -28.81 72.13
N ILE A 423 1.98 -29.42 71.92
CA ILE A 423 2.30 -30.84 71.82
C ILE A 423 1.97 -31.60 73.11
N LEU A 424 1.37 -32.78 72.96
CA LEU A 424 1.32 -33.84 73.97
C LEU A 424 2.06 -35.07 73.42
N VAL A 425 3.09 -35.52 74.15
CA VAL A 425 3.80 -36.80 73.96
C VAL A 425 3.47 -37.68 75.18
N PRO A 426 3.24 -38.99 75.00
CA PRO A 426 4.23 -40.00 75.42
C PRO A 426 4.33 -41.19 74.43
N GLU A 427 5.52 -41.64 73.99
CA GLU A 427 6.38 -42.74 74.55
C GLU A 427 5.72 -44.15 74.56
N PRO A 428 6.47 -45.28 74.48
CA PRO A 428 7.46 -45.68 73.47
C PRO A 428 7.31 -47.16 73.01
N ASP A 429 8.18 -47.57 72.07
CA ASP A 429 8.85 -48.87 72.01
C ASP A 429 8.29 -50.04 71.14
N LEU A 430 9.30 -50.78 70.64
CA LEU A 430 9.38 -52.17 70.21
C LEU A 430 9.30 -52.60 68.72
N ALA A 431 10.41 -53.27 68.36
CA ALA A 431 10.58 -54.38 67.42
C ALA A 431 10.77 -54.01 65.93
N GLN A 432 12.02 -53.98 65.46
CA GLN A 432 12.86 -55.10 65.02
C GLN A 432 12.66 -55.47 63.55
N ALA A 433 13.81 -55.53 62.87
CA ALA A 433 14.06 -56.12 61.57
C ALA A 433 13.48 -57.55 61.44
N LEU A 434 13.10 -57.93 60.21
CA LEU A 434 13.58 -59.13 59.50
C LEU A 434 12.77 -59.39 58.22
N ASN A 435 13.50 -59.71 57.14
CA ASN A 435 13.16 -60.64 56.05
C ASN A 435 12.05 -60.27 55.04
N ARG A 436 12.44 -59.73 53.87
CA ARG A 436 12.73 -60.46 52.60
C ARG A 436 12.88 -59.49 51.43
#